data_AF-X0RVY8-F1
#
_entry.id   AF-X0RVY8-F1
#
_cell.length_a   1.000
_cell.length_b   1.000
_cell.length_c   1.000
_cell.angle_alpha   90.00
_cell.angle_beta   90.00
_cell.angle_gamma   90.00
#
_symmetry.space_group_name_H-M   'P 1'
#
loop_
_entity.id
_entity.type
_entity.pdbx_description
1 polymer ?
#
loop_
_entity_poly.entity_id
_entity_poly.type
_entity_poly.pdbx_seq_one_letter_code
_entity_poly.pdbx_strand_id
1 'polypeptide(L)'
;MNEDERAKRLSDAIDVMLQGGQPEPDLDDDDLIELLRIARLRHQVGRARAANARASEELVWHVLKARMVARQMKQETEPPL
;
A
#
# COMPACT_ATOMS: atom_id res chain seq x y z
N MET A 1 -4.68 9.38 32.96
CA MET A 1 -3.67 9.36 31.89
C MET A 1 -3.71 10.71 31.19
N ASN A 2 -2.57 11.34 30.95
CA ASN A 2 -2.52 12.60 30.21
C ASN A 2 -2.54 12.35 28.68
N GLU A 3 -2.71 13.39 27.88
CA GLU A 3 -2.80 13.27 26.41
C GLU A 3 -1.50 12.72 25.78
N ASP A 4 -0.33 13.06 26.33
CA ASP A 4 0.95 12.58 25.84
C ASP A 4 1.13 11.06 26.06
N GLU A 5 0.69 10.55 27.20
CA GLU A 5 0.68 9.12 27.52
C GLU A 5 -0.29 8.36 26.61
N ARG A 6 -1.47 8.94 26.34
CA ARG A 6 -2.45 8.39 25.38
C ARG A 6 -1.86 8.29 23.98
N ALA A 7 -1.24 9.38 23.50
CA ALA A 7 -0.62 9.44 22.18
C ALA A 7 0.52 8.45 22.05
N LYS A 8 1.37 8.31 23.08
CA LYS A 8 2.46 7.35 23.10
C LYS A 8 1.98 5.91 23.03
N ARG A 9 0.98 5.53 23.85
CA ARG A 9 0.40 4.18 23.82
C ARG A 9 -0.18 3.83 22.43
N LEU A 10 -0.86 4.77 21.79
CA LEU A 10 -1.38 4.57 20.43
C LEU A 10 -0.24 4.43 19.40
N SER A 11 0.81 5.24 19.52
CA SER A 11 2.00 5.15 18.66
C SER A 11 2.66 3.77 18.77
N ASP A 12 2.92 3.32 20.00
CA ASP A 12 3.56 2.03 20.26
C ASP A 12 2.71 0.86 19.71
N ALA A 13 1.38 0.94 19.87
CA ALA A 13 0.45 -0.04 19.31
C ALA A 13 0.46 -0.06 17.77
N ILE A 14 0.55 1.10 17.13
CA ILE A 14 0.68 1.19 15.66
C ILE A 14 2.01 0.60 15.20
N ASP A 15 3.11 0.84 15.92
CA ASP A 15 4.42 0.30 15.57
C ASP A 15 4.44 -1.23 15.65
N VAL A 16 3.89 -1.82 16.71
CA VAL A 16 3.73 -3.29 16.83
C VAL A 16 2.92 -3.85 15.66
N MET A 17 1.82 -3.18 15.31
CA MET A 17 0.98 -3.58 14.17
C MET A 17 1.75 -3.52 12.84
N LEU A 18 2.53 -2.46 12.60
CA LEU A 18 3.32 -2.30 11.37
C LEU A 18 4.42 -3.36 11.25
N GLN A 19 4.96 -3.84 12.38
CA GLN A 19 5.91 -4.95 12.44
C GLN A 19 5.26 -6.33 12.27
N GLY A 20 3.93 -6.41 12.15
CA GLY A 20 3.17 -7.65 11.99
C GLY A 20 2.77 -8.32 13.30
N GLY A 21 2.98 -7.66 14.45
CA GLY A 21 2.50 -8.11 15.75
C GLY A 21 1.02 -7.82 15.98
N GLN A 22 0.47 -8.40 17.05
CA GLN A 22 -0.83 -8.00 17.58
C GLN A 22 -0.61 -6.97 18.70
N PRO A 23 -1.06 -5.70 18.52
CA PRO A 23 -1.01 -4.74 19.60
C PRO A 23 -1.94 -5.16 20.75
N GLU A 24 -1.49 -4.90 21.97
CA GLU A 24 -2.24 -5.14 23.21
C GLU A 24 -3.63 -4.46 23.16
N PRO A 25 -4.70 -5.13 23.61
CA PRO A 25 -6.05 -4.58 23.61
C PRO A 25 -6.29 -3.52 24.70
N ASP A 26 -5.38 -3.37 25.65
CA ASP A 26 -5.49 -2.50 26.83
C ASP A 26 -5.24 -1.01 26.54
N LEU A 27 -5.72 -0.52 25.40
CA LEU A 27 -6.07 0.89 25.28
C LEU A 27 -7.37 1.05 26.08
N ASP A 28 -7.27 1.53 27.31
CA ASP A 28 -8.36 1.79 28.28
C ASP A 28 -9.32 2.92 27.84
N ASP A 29 -9.33 3.22 26.55
CA ASP A 29 -9.86 4.43 25.96
C ASP A 29 -10.47 4.12 24.60
N ASP A 30 -11.80 4.24 24.52
CA ASP A 30 -12.58 3.91 23.33
C ASP A 30 -12.12 4.71 22.09
N ASP A 31 -11.67 5.96 22.26
CA ASP A 31 -11.16 6.79 21.15
C ASP A 31 -9.84 6.22 20.61
N LEU A 32 -8.94 5.77 21.51
CA LEU A 32 -7.67 5.17 21.11
C LEU A 32 -7.88 3.81 20.43
N ILE A 33 -8.86 3.01 20.90
CA ILE A 33 -9.26 1.76 20.26
C ILE A 33 -9.76 2.04 18.84
N GLU A 34 -10.60 3.06 18.65
CA GLU A 34 -11.12 3.43 17.33
C GLU A 34 -9.99 3.86 16.39
N LEU A 35 -9.07 4.70 16.86
CA LEU A 35 -7.91 5.13 16.07
C LEU A 35 -7.02 3.95 15.64
N LEU A 36 -6.80 2.98 16.53
CA LEU A 36 -6.04 1.77 16.20
C LEU A 36 -6.79 0.91 15.16
N ARG A 37 -8.12 0.80 15.24
CA ARG A 37 -8.94 0.11 14.22
C ARG A 37 -8.82 0.79 12.85
N ILE A 38 -8.89 2.12 12.81
CA ILE A 38 -8.71 2.91 11.57
C ILE A 38 -7.31 2.67 10.99
N ALA A 39 -6.26 2.71 11.83
CA ALA A 39 -4.89 2.44 11.42
C ALA A 39 -4.75 1.05 10.80
N ARG A 40 -5.35 0.02 11.42
CA ARG A 40 -5.36 -1.36 10.93
C ARG A 40 -6.03 -1.48 9.56
N LEU A 41 -7.20 -0.85 9.39
CA LEU A 41 -7.90 -0.86 8.10
C LEU A 41 -7.07 -0.19 7.00
N ARG A 42 -6.47 0.97 7.29
CA ARG A 42 -5.60 1.68 6.33
C ARG A 42 -4.38 0.84 5.95
N HIS A 43 -3.75 0.17 6.90
CA HIS A 43 -2.61 -0.71 6.64
C HIS A 43 -3.00 -1.89 5.75
N GLN A 44 -4.12 -2.55 6.04
CA GLN A 44 -4.64 -3.67 5.23
C GLN A 44 -4.94 -3.23 3.78
N VAL A 45 -5.64 -2.11 3.60
CA VAL A 45 -5.91 -1.54 2.28
C VAL A 45 -4.61 -1.18 1.55
N GLY A 46 -3.65 -0.58 2.24
CA GLY A 46 -2.33 -0.26 1.71
C GLY A 46 -1.59 -1.49 1.20
N ARG A 47 -1.56 -2.57 2.00
CA ARG A 47 -0.94 -3.85 1.59
C ARG A 47 -1.64 -4.48 0.38
N ALA A 48 -2.97 -4.49 0.37
CA ALA A 48 -3.73 -5.02 -0.76
C ALA A 48 -3.45 -4.22 -2.05
N ARG A 49 -3.39 -2.89 -1.96
CA ARG A 49 -3.02 -2.03 -3.09
C ARG A 49 -1.59 -2.26 -3.56
N ALA A 50 -0.63 -2.38 -2.65
CA ALA A 50 0.77 -2.66 -3.00
C ALA A 50 0.92 -4.03 -3.69
N ALA A 51 0.20 -5.04 -3.22
CA ALA A 51 0.17 -6.36 -3.87
C ALA A 51 -0.42 -6.28 -5.29
N ASN A 52 -1.52 -5.56 -5.47
CA ASN A 52 -2.14 -5.34 -6.78
C ASN A 52 -1.26 -4.50 -7.72
N ALA A 53 -0.53 -3.52 -7.21
CA ALA A 53 0.42 -2.73 -7.99
C ALA A 53 1.54 -3.61 -8.57
N ARG A 54 2.12 -4.52 -7.76
CA ARG A 54 3.09 -5.51 -8.25
C ARG A 54 2.50 -6.45 -9.29
N ALA A 55 1.29 -6.96 -9.06
CA ALA A 55 0.61 -7.81 -10.03
C ALA A 55 0.31 -7.07 -11.36
N SER A 56 0.13 -5.75 -11.30
CA SER A 56 -0.12 -4.91 -12.46
C SER A 56 1.16 -4.53 -13.22
N GLU A 57 2.32 -4.62 -12.58
CA GLU A 57 3.63 -4.28 -13.18
C GLU A 57 3.94 -5.16 -14.39
N GLU A 58 3.74 -6.48 -14.26
CA GLU A 58 3.95 -7.43 -15.37
C GLU A 58 2.99 -7.17 -16.54
N LEU A 59 1.72 -6.88 -16.25
CA LEU A 59 0.71 -6.53 -17.25
C LEU A 59 1.07 -5.24 -17.98
N VAL A 60 1.48 -4.20 -17.25
CA VAL A 60 1.94 -2.93 -17.81
C VAL A 60 3.16 -3.15 -18.71
N TRP A 61 4.13 -3.94 -18.25
CA TRP A 61 5.32 -4.25 -19.01
C TRP A 61 5.02 -5.04 -20.28
N HIS A 62 4.11 -6.01 -20.21
CA HIS A 62 3.65 -6.79 -21.36
C HIS A 62 2.99 -5.90 -22.41
N VAL A 63 2.05 -5.03 -22.00
CA VAL A 63 1.38 -4.07 -22.89
C VAL A 63 2.37 -3.08 -23.49
N LEU A 64 3.33 -2.58 -22.70
CA LEU A 64 4.34 -1.65 -23.18
C LEU A 64 5.23 -2.29 -24.26
N LYS A 65 5.73 -3.51 -24.03
CA LYS A 65 6.51 -4.27 -25.02
C LYS A 65 5.74 -4.47 -26.32
N ALA A 66 4.48 -4.91 -26.24
CA ALA A 66 3.63 -5.09 -27.41
C ALA A 66 3.46 -3.79 -28.21
N ARG A 67 3.28 -2.66 -27.53
CA ARG A 67 3.18 -1.33 -28.17
C ARG A 67 4.49 -0.88 -28.80
N MET A 68 5.64 -1.16 -28.17
CA MET A 68 6.95 -0.84 -28.73
C MET A 68 7.20 -1.63 -30.01
N VAL A 69 6.94 -2.94 -30.02
CA VAL A 69 7.08 -3.78 -31.23
C VAL A 69 6.16 -3.29 -32.34
N ALA A 70 4.89 -2.99 -32.04
CA ALA A 70 3.95 -2.48 -33.03
C ALA A 70 4.38 -1.11 -33.62
N ARG A 71 5.04 -0.25 -32.83
CA ARG A 71 5.60 1.01 -33.33
C ARG A 71 6.82 0.80 -34.20
N GLN A 72 7.72 -0.10 -33.81
CA GLN A 72 8.91 -0.46 -34.58
C GLN A 72 8.52 -1.01 -35.96
N MET A 73 7.57 -1.94 -35.99
CA MET A 73 7.06 -2.53 -37.23
C MET A 73 6.44 -1.49 -38.16
N LYS A 74 5.69 -0.51 -37.62
CA LYS A 74 5.13 0.58 -38.41
C LYS A 74 6.20 1.48 -39.05
N GLN A 75 7.29 1.74 -38.33
CA GLN A 75 8.40 2.53 -38.86
C GLN A 75 9.18 1.79 -39.95
N GLU A 76 9.27 0.46 -39.86
CA GLU A 76 9.95 -0.38 -40.86
C GLU A 76 9.11 -0.61 -42.13
N THR A 77 7.79 -0.36 -42.09
CA THR A 77 6.90 -0.50 -43.25
C THR A 77 6.59 0.81 -43.97
N GLU A 78 7.09 1.96 -43.49
CA GLU A 78 7.01 3.24 -44.20
C GLU A 78 8.19 3.36 -45.19
N PRO A 79 7.95 3.43 -46.52
CA PRO A 79 9.03 3.63 -47.47
C PRO A 79 9.60 5.06 -47.32
N PRO A 80 10.92 5.26 -47.52
CA PRO A 80 11.50 6.59 -47.48
C PRO A 80 10.87 7.46 -48.57
N LEU A 81 10.45 8.68 -48.19
CA LEU A 81 9.95 9.73 -49.08
C LEU A 81 11.03 10.17 -50.09
#